data_AF-A0A2G9GZN3-F1
#
_entry.id   AF-A0A2G9GZN3-F1
#
_cell.length_a   1.000
_cell.length_b   1.000
_cell.length_c   1.000
_cell.angle_alpha   90.00
_cell.angle_beta   90.00
_cell.angle_gamma   90.00
#
_symmetry.space_group_name_H-M   'P 1'
#
loop_
_entity.id
_entity.type
_entity.pdbx_description
1 polymer ?
#
loop_
_entity_poly.entity_id
_entity_poly.type
_entity_poly.pdbx_seq_one_letter_code
_entity_poly.pdbx_strand_id
1 'polypeptide(L)'
;MVSHCHGLRVCQECYDSALVSAWEAWDAENESDNDNPKVYPADQDLDKFVTQNFDEARSLLALAIAEAAYEFEHRDLHWGNILLRRECSATCSSFLKKKVYLYLLISTLWFKFCKNEDVLFLDLSSNPEPFEDPKGNKQANTYRKMRDVTDKCWEGSFPKTNVLWLQFLVSDLLLKKYEKSSKDKKELRSLKKRLNSYGSAKEAVSDPFFSGLLIEKL
;
A
#
# COMPACT_ATOMS: atom_id res chain seq x y z
N MET A 1 -14.61 -11.72 7.06
CA MET A 1 -13.72 -12.68 7.74
C MET A 1 -12.51 -11.90 8.22
N VAL A 2 -12.25 -11.89 9.53
CA VAL A 2 -11.29 -10.98 10.18
C VAL A 2 -9.86 -11.44 9.84
N SER A 3 -9.02 -10.53 9.32
CA SER A 3 -7.59 -10.77 9.24
C SER A 3 -7.10 -11.01 10.67
N HIS A 4 -6.65 -12.23 10.95
CA HIS A 4 -6.10 -12.54 12.26
C HIS A 4 -4.70 -11.91 12.31
N CYS A 5 -4.60 -10.74 12.93
CA CYS A 5 -3.33 -10.30 13.47
C CYS A 5 -2.84 -11.44 14.38
N HIS A 6 -1.73 -12.10 14.01
CA HIS A 6 -1.21 -13.25 14.75
C HIS A 6 -0.71 -12.84 16.16
N GLY A 7 -0.63 -11.53 16.40
CA GLY A 7 -0.36 -10.90 17.67
C GLY A 7 0.26 -9.52 17.41
N LEU A 8 -0.16 -8.52 18.17
CA LEU A 8 0.58 -7.26 18.28
C LEU A 8 1.58 -7.42 19.41
N ARG A 9 2.87 -7.23 19.12
CA ARG A 9 3.93 -7.23 20.13
C ARG A 9 4.73 -5.96 19.97
N VAL A 10 5.04 -5.32 21.09
CA VAL A 10 6.04 -4.26 21.14
C VAL A 10 7.39 -4.96 21.36
N CYS A 11 8.26 -4.88 20.37
CA CYS A 11 9.65 -5.33 20.47
C CYS A 11 10.52 -4.15 20.90
N GLN A 12 11.40 -4.35 21.87
CA GLN A 12 12.16 -3.27 22.51
C GLN A 12 13.68 -3.58 22.59
N GLU A 13 14.20 -4.41 21.67
CA GLU A 13 15.63 -4.72 21.55
C GLU A 13 16.16 -4.60 20.11
N CYS A 14 17.45 -4.24 19.96
CA CYS A 14 18.16 -3.97 18.69
C CYS A 14 17.88 -4.97 17.57
N TYR A 15 18.01 -4.50 16.33
CA TYR A 15 17.97 -5.38 15.17
C TYR A 15 18.93 -6.54 15.25
N ASP A 16 18.43 -7.72 14.87
CA ASP A 16 19.26 -8.90 14.69
C ASP A 16 20.37 -8.61 13.65
N SER A 17 21.59 -9.05 13.95
CA SER A 17 22.75 -8.82 13.11
C SER A 17 22.58 -9.38 11.69
N ALA A 18 21.76 -10.42 11.51
CA ALA A 18 21.42 -10.96 10.20
C ALA A 18 20.60 -9.98 9.35
N LEU A 19 19.65 -9.25 9.95
CA LEU A 19 18.84 -8.24 9.24
C LEU A 19 19.69 -7.04 8.85
N VAL A 20 20.54 -6.60 9.76
CA VAL A 20 21.50 -5.52 9.52
C VAL A 20 22.44 -5.86 8.35
N SER A 21 23.00 -7.07 8.32
CA SER A 21 23.86 -7.50 7.22
C SER A 21 23.11 -7.62 5.90
N ALA A 22 21.84 -8.04 5.92
CA ALA A 22 21.00 -8.08 4.73
C ALA A 22 20.73 -6.67 4.17
N TRP A 23 20.48 -5.69 5.05
CA TRP A 23 20.31 -4.29 4.65
C TRP A 23 21.59 -3.71 4.05
N GLU A 24 22.75 -3.92 4.67
CA GLU A 24 24.05 -3.41 4.17
C GLU A 24 24.40 -3.97 2.79
N ALA A 25 24.09 -5.24 2.55
CA ALA A 25 24.25 -5.86 1.25
C ALA A 25 23.32 -5.23 0.19
N TRP A 26 22.09 -4.90 0.57
CA TRP A 26 21.13 -4.25 -0.34
C TRP A 26 21.51 -2.80 -0.65
N ASP A 27 21.90 -2.04 0.37
CA ASP A 27 22.29 -0.62 0.27
C ASP A 27 23.49 -0.43 -0.66
N ALA A 28 24.50 -1.29 -0.52
CA ALA A 28 25.69 -1.30 -1.38
C ALA A 28 25.36 -1.45 -2.88
N GLU A 29 24.22 -2.07 -3.22
CA GLU A 29 23.78 -2.29 -4.60
C GLU A 29 22.73 -1.29 -5.09
N ASN A 30 21.99 -0.64 -4.19
CA ASN A 30 20.75 0.05 -4.54
C ASN A 30 20.64 1.49 -4.03
N GLU A 31 21.60 1.99 -3.23
CA GLU A 31 21.58 3.32 -2.60
C GLU A 31 20.27 3.57 -1.83
N SER A 32 20.22 3.10 -0.59
CA SER A 32 19.07 3.27 0.28
C SER A 32 18.99 4.70 0.82
N ASP A 33 17.82 5.31 0.67
CA ASP A 33 17.48 6.59 1.32
C ASP A 33 17.15 6.43 2.82
N ASN A 34 17.12 5.20 3.34
CA ASN A 34 16.85 4.92 4.75
C ASN A 34 18.17 4.92 5.54
N ASP A 35 18.16 5.32 6.82
CA ASP A 35 19.33 5.10 7.66
C ASP A 35 19.58 3.61 7.90
N ASN A 36 20.85 3.23 8.09
CA ASN A 36 21.24 1.86 8.40
C ASN A 36 20.52 1.36 9.67
N PRO A 37 19.93 0.16 9.70
CA PRO A 37 19.19 -0.34 10.85
C PRO A 37 19.99 -0.35 12.17
N LYS A 38 21.32 -0.32 12.11
CA LYS A 38 22.23 -0.16 13.27
C LYS A 38 22.05 1.16 14.04
N VAL A 39 21.63 2.24 13.39
CA VAL A 39 21.44 3.54 14.08
C VAL A 39 20.14 3.61 14.85
N TYR A 40 19.20 2.71 14.58
CA TYR A 40 17.97 2.62 15.36
C TYR A 40 18.18 1.72 16.58
N PRO A 41 17.80 2.17 17.78
CA PRO A 41 17.40 1.24 18.83
C PRO A 41 16.30 0.35 18.26
N ALA A 42 16.30 -0.90 18.71
CA ALA A 42 15.26 -1.93 18.67
C ALA A 42 14.07 -2.00 17.69
N ASP A 43 13.50 -0.89 17.32
CA ASP A 43 12.16 -0.79 16.83
C ASP A 43 12.15 -0.44 15.33
N GLN A 44 12.02 -1.52 14.55
CA GLN A 44 11.21 -1.70 13.31
C GLN A 44 11.95 -1.78 11.95
N ASP A 45 12.06 -2.98 11.33
CA ASP A 45 12.22 -3.09 9.85
C ASP A 45 11.15 -3.94 9.21
N LEU A 46 10.97 -3.61 7.93
CA LEU A 46 10.13 -4.30 6.98
C LEU A 46 10.79 -4.33 5.58
N ASP A 47 10.87 -5.54 5.01
CA ASP A 47 11.55 -5.82 3.74
C ASP A 47 10.87 -5.22 2.49
N LYS A 48 11.70 -4.69 1.57
CA LYS A 48 11.30 -4.16 0.26
C LYS A 48 10.90 -5.30 -0.70
N PHE A 49 9.61 -5.46 -0.96
CA PHE A 49 9.12 -6.45 -1.92
C PHE A 49 9.38 -6.08 -3.40
N VAL A 50 9.89 -7.04 -4.17
CA VAL A 50 10.04 -6.94 -5.63
C VAL A 50 8.95 -7.76 -6.33
N THR A 51 8.07 -7.07 -7.06
CA THR A 51 7.06 -7.67 -7.93
C THR A 51 7.73 -8.36 -9.12
N GLN A 52 7.41 -9.63 -9.35
CA GLN A 52 8.01 -10.48 -10.39
C GLN A 52 7.23 -10.42 -11.71
N ASN A 53 5.90 -10.42 -11.65
CA ASN A 53 5.06 -10.50 -12.85
C ASN A 53 3.75 -9.70 -12.74
N PHE A 54 3.05 -9.59 -13.87
CA PHE A 54 1.81 -8.81 -13.97
C PHE A 54 0.65 -9.38 -13.15
N ASP A 55 0.52 -10.71 -13.02
CA ASP A 55 -0.53 -11.31 -12.20
C ASP A 55 -0.32 -11.01 -10.69
N GLU A 56 0.93 -10.98 -10.24
CA GLU A 56 1.30 -10.54 -8.89
C GLU A 56 0.93 -9.06 -8.70
N ALA A 57 1.33 -8.18 -9.63
CA ALA A 57 0.96 -6.76 -9.61
C ALA A 57 -0.56 -6.53 -9.53
N ARG A 58 -1.36 -7.32 -10.26
CA ARG A 58 -2.82 -7.27 -10.21
C ARG A 58 -3.37 -7.72 -8.85
N SER A 59 -2.81 -8.79 -8.29
CA SER A 59 -3.22 -9.34 -7.00
C SER A 59 -2.94 -8.36 -5.86
N LEU A 60 -1.82 -7.64 -5.93
CA LEU A 60 -1.45 -6.57 -5.00
C LEU A 60 -2.45 -5.43 -4.99
N LEU A 61 -2.80 -4.93 -6.18
CA LEU A 61 -3.79 -3.88 -6.32
C LEU A 61 -5.18 -4.35 -5.82
N ALA A 62 -5.52 -5.62 -6.05
CA ALA A 62 -6.78 -6.19 -5.58
C ALA A 62 -6.85 -6.22 -4.05
N LEU A 63 -5.77 -6.61 -3.36
CA LEU A 63 -5.69 -6.62 -1.90
C LEU A 63 -5.77 -5.19 -1.33
N ALA A 64 -4.97 -4.27 -1.88
CA ALA A 64 -5.01 -2.85 -1.51
C ALA A 64 -6.41 -2.26 -1.63
N ILE A 65 -7.14 -2.60 -2.70
CA ILE A 65 -8.52 -2.17 -2.92
C ILE A 65 -9.48 -2.84 -1.95
N ALA A 66 -9.31 -4.13 -1.70
CA ALA A 66 -10.19 -4.88 -0.82
C ALA A 66 -10.12 -4.37 0.62
N GLU A 67 -8.92 -4.09 1.12
CA GLU A 67 -8.73 -3.51 2.46
C GLU A 67 -9.26 -2.08 2.52
N ALA A 68 -8.97 -1.28 1.49
CA ALA A 68 -9.49 0.08 1.38
C ALA A 68 -11.02 0.16 1.23
N ALA A 69 -11.71 -0.95 0.91
CA ALA A 69 -13.16 -1.01 0.80
C ALA A 69 -13.87 -1.17 2.15
N TYR A 70 -13.16 -1.57 3.22
CA TYR A 70 -13.71 -1.81 4.57
C TYR A 70 -13.77 -0.55 5.45
N GLU A 71 -14.34 0.55 4.94
CA GLU A 71 -14.53 1.85 5.65
C GLU A 71 -13.26 2.45 6.30
N PHE A 72 -12.11 1.98 5.86
CA PHE A 72 -10.80 2.34 6.35
C PHE A 72 -10.08 3.18 5.31
N GLU A 73 -9.59 4.36 5.70
CA GLU A 73 -8.77 5.23 4.86
C GLU A 73 -7.31 5.03 5.24
N HIS A 74 -6.51 4.45 4.34
CA HIS A 74 -5.12 4.14 4.65
C HIS A 74 -4.26 5.41 4.75
N ARG A 75 -4.58 6.43 3.94
CA ARG A 75 -3.91 7.73 3.77
C ARG A 75 -2.38 7.75 3.64
N ASP A 76 -1.70 6.62 3.67
CA ASP A 76 -0.27 6.51 3.36
C ASP A 76 0.11 5.24 2.60
N LEU A 77 -0.67 4.86 1.59
CA LEU A 77 -0.54 3.56 0.92
C LEU A 77 0.53 3.61 -0.20
N HIS A 78 1.77 3.92 0.18
CA HIS A 78 2.93 3.77 -0.71
C HIS A 78 3.52 2.36 -0.63
N TRP A 79 4.44 2.04 -1.56
CA TRP A 79 5.05 0.71 -1.61
C TRP A 79 5.86 0.32 -0.37
N GLY A 80 6.36 1.29 0.40
CA GLY A 80 7.06 1.02 1.66
C GLY A 80 6.12 0.51 2.75
N ASN A 81 4.84 0.88 2.68
CA ASN A 81 3.82 0.37 3.58
C ASN A 81 3.14 -0.89 3.06
N ILE A 82 3.53 -1.44 1.90
CA ILE A 82 2.93 -2.67 1.35
C ILE A 82 3.89 -3.83 1.59
N LEU A 83 3.56 -4.65 2.57
CA LEU A 83 4.33 -5.85 2.90
C LEU A 83 3.71 -7.07 2.31
N LEU A 84 4.56 -7.94 1.80
CA LEU A 84 4.14 -9.06 0.97
C LEU A 84 4.96 -10.29 1.29
N ARG A 85 4.26 -11.31 1.77
CA ARG A 85 4.82 -12.62 2.03
C ARG A 85 4.33 -13.59 0.96
N ARG A 86 5.25 -14.25 0.25
CA ARG A 86 4.92 -15.35 -0.66
C ARG A 86 4.75 -16.62 0.17
N GLU A 87 3.62 -17.30 0.02
CA GLU A 87 3.40 -18.59 0.65
C GLU A 87 3.09 -19.68 -0.38
N CYS A 88 3.71 -20.84 -0.25
CA CYS A 88 3.58 -21.99 -1.17
C CYS A 88 2.51 -23.01 -0.74
N SER A 89 1.76 -22.73 0.33
CA SER A 89 0.78 -23.67 0.91
C SER A 89 -0.56 -23.65 0.16
N ALA A 90 -1.13 -24.82 -0.13
CA ALA A 90 -2.40 -24.98 -0.84
C ALA A 90 -3.65 -24.67 0.02
N THR A 91 -3.48 -24.29 1.28
CA THR A 91 -4.55 -24.33 2.30
C THR A 91 -4.94 -22.97 2.88
N CYS A 92 -4.74 -21.87 2.14
CA CYS A 92 -5.11 -20.54 2.62
C CYS A 92 -6.35 -19.99 1.89
N SER A 93 -7.39 -19.66 2.65
CA SER A 93 -8.59 -18.98 2.15
C SER A 93 -8.29 -17.49 1.96
N SER A 94 -7.71 -17.09 0.83
CA SER A 94 -7.58 -15.67 0.45
C SER A 94 -8.59 -15.31 -0.63
N PHE A 95 -8.94 -14.02 -0.74
CA PHE A 95 -9.88 -13.49 -1.73
C PHE A 95 -9.40 -13.62 -3.20
N LEU A 96 -8.26 -14.27 -3.47
CA LEU A 96 -7.61 -14.34 -4.79
C LEU A 96 -7.74 -15.72 -5.43
N LYS A 97 -8.25 -15.80 -6.67
CA LYS A 97 -8.43 -17.07 -7.41
C LYS A 97 -7.15 -17.72 -7.96
N LYS A 98 -5.97 -17.08 -7.89
CA LYS A 98 -4.70 -17.61 -8.44
C LYS A 98 -3.64 -17.82 -7.35
N LYS A 99 -2.80 -18.84 -7.55
CA LYS A 99 -1.76 -19.41 -6.65
C LYS A 99 -0.59 -18.45 -6.31
N VAL A 100 -0.87 -17.24 -5.86
CA VAL A 100 0.10 -16.41 -5.12
C VAL A 100 -0.66 -15.86 -3.92
N TYR A 101 -0.42 -16.47 -2.77
CA TYR A 101 -0.95 -15.98 -1.51
C TYR A 101 -0.08 -14.80 -1.11
N LEU A 102 -0.65 -13.61 -1.25
CA LEU A 102 -0.06 -12.35 -0.82
C LEU A 102 -0.83 -11.94 0.42
N TYR A 103 -0.15 -11.89 1.56
CA TYR A 103 -0.66 -11.18 2.72
C TYR A 103 -0.22 -9.75 2.58
N LEU A 104 -1.18 -8.83 2.67
CA LEU A 104 -0.90 -7.42 2.78
C LEU A 104 -0.88 -7.10 4.27
N LEU A 105 0.28 -6.78 4.82
CA LEU A 105 0.34 -5.99 6.05
C LEU A 105 0.57 -4.57 5.58
N ILE A 106 -0.39 -3.70 5.86
CA ILE A 106 -0.17 -2.27 5.65
C ILE A 106 0.30 -1.64 6.95
N SER A 107 1.46 -0.97 6.90
CA SER A 107 1.92 -0.15 8.03
C SER A 107 1.05 1.10 8.12
N THR A 108 0.16 1.13 9.11
CA THR A 108 -0.89 2.15 9.23
C THR A 108 -0.47 3.29 10.15
N LEU A 109 0.69 3.92 9.96
CA LEU A 109 1.02 5.08 10.80
C LEU A 109 0.08 6.28 10.55
N TRP A 110 -0.55 6.36 9.36
CA TRP A 110 -1.28 7.54 8.90
C TRP A 110 -2.71 7.20 8.46
N PHE A 111 -3.57 6.75 9.35
CA PHE A 111 -4.89 6.21 8.97
C PHE A 111 -6.08 7.06 9.43
N LYS A 112 -7.26 6.70 8.92
CA LYS A 112 -8.54 6.97 9.59
C LYS A 112 -9.39 5.71 9.61
N PHE A 113 -9.99 5.45 10.76
CA PHE A 113 -10.93 4.38 11.01
C PHE A 113 -12.15 4.93 11.76
N CYS A 114 -13.36 4.47 11.40
CA CYS A 114 -14.57 4.80 12.14
C CYS A 114 -15.31 3.51 12.48
N LYS A 115 -15.73 3.38 13.74
CA LYS A 115 -16.57 2.27 14.20
C LYS A 115 -17.53 2.78 15.26
N ASN A 116 -18.83 2.59 15.03
CA ASN A 116 -19.88 2.94 15.99
C ASN A 116 -19.75 4.39 16.52
N GLU A 117 -19.65 5.36 15.61
CA GLU A 117 -19.51 6.81 15.90
C GLU A 117 -18.14 7.24 16.47
N ASP A 118 -17.30 6.32 16.94
CA ASP A 118 -15.92 6.61 17.33
C ASP A 118 -15.01 6.71 16.09
N VAL A 119 -14.37 7.88 15.93
CA VAL A 119 -13.40 8.14 14.85
C VAL A 119 -12.00 8.17 15.44
N LEU A 120 -11.13 7.29 14.94
CA LEU A 120 -9.69 7.30 15.22
C LEU A 120 -8.96 7.74 13.96
N PHE A 121 -8.17 8.80 14.05
CA PHE A 121 -7.42 9.32 12.91
C PHE A 121 -6.13 10.01 13.36
N LEU A 122 -5.17 10.11 12.44
CA LEU A 122 -4.02 11.00 12.60
C LEU A 122 -4.31 12.34 11.92
N ASP A 123 -4.15 13.44 12.65
CA ASP A 123 -4.27 14.79 12.09
C ASP A 123 -2.97 15.20 11.40
N LEU A 124 -2.99 15.22 10.07
CA LEU A 124 -1.83 15.59 9.26
C LEU A 124 -1.67 17.11 9.11
N SER A 125 -2.64 17.90 9.59
CA SER A 125 -2.55 19.37 9.57
C SER A 125 -1.36 19.88 10.39
N SER A 126 -0.96 19.12 11.41
CA SER A 126 0.14 19.43 12.32
C SER A 126 1.52 19.00 11.81
N ASN A 127 1.60 18.25 10.70
CA ASN A 127 2.87 17.81 10.12
C ASN A 127 3.04 18.29 8.67
N PRO A 128 3.79 19.38 8.41
CA PRO A 128 3.92 19.94 7.06
C PRO A 128 4.88 19.15 6.16
N GLU A 129 5.80 18.38 6.74
CA GLU A 129 6.94 17.74 6.04
C GLU A 129 6.53 16.91 4.80
N PRO A 130 5.50 16.03 4.84
CA PRO A 130 5.10 15.26 3.65
C PRO A 130 4.58 16.10 2.48
N PHE A 131 4.22 17.36 2.73
CA PHE A 131 3.65 18.27 1.72
C PHE A 131 4.69 19.21 1.10
N GLU A 132 5.85 19.37 1.74
CA GLU A 132 6.90 20.34 1.39
C GLU A 132 7.88 19.83 0.34
N ASP A 133 7.92 18.53 0.13
CA ASP A 133 8.78 17.88 -0.86
C ASP A 133 8.63 18.47 -2.28
N PRO A 134 9.72 18.52 -3.09
CA PRO A 134 9.71 19.18 -4.39
C PRO A 134 8.59 18.72 -5.33
N LYS A 135 8.15 19.65 -6.20
CA LYS A 135 7.26 19.31 -7.32
C LYS A 135 7.96 18.30 -8.22
N GLY A 136 7.44 17.07 -8.25
CA GLY A 136 8.04 15.96 -9.00
C GLY A 136 8.06 14.67 -8.19
N ASN A 137 8.17 14.76 -6.86
CA ASN A 137 7.99 13.61 -5.98
C ASN A 137 6.53 13.14 -6.07
N LYS A 138 6.34 11.90 -6.54
CA LYS A 138 5.01 11.29 -6.72
C LYS A 138 4.27 11.08 -5.41
N GLN A 139 4.99 10.72 -4.35
CA GLN A 139 4.43 10.47 -3.03
C GLN A 139 3.96 11.80 -2.41
N ALA A 140 4.84 12.81 -2.40
CA ALA A 140 4.50 14.19 -2.01
C ALA A 140 3.31 14.77 -2.79
N ASN A 141 3.26 14.53 -4.11
CA ASN A 141 2.12 14.92 -4.93
C ASN A 141 0.81 14.21 -4.53
N THR A 142 0.89 12.98 -4.02
CA THR A 142 -0.28 12.23 -3.52
C THR A 142 -0.77 12.82 -2.20
N TYR A 143 0.13 13.16 -1.27
CA TYR A 143 -0.24 13.89 -0.05
C TYR A 143 -0.91 15.22 -0.35
N ARG A 144 -0.34 16.03 -1.26
CA ARG A 144 -0.94 17.31 -1.68
C ARG A 144 -2.37 17.13 -2.20
N LYS A 145 -2.61 16.14 -3.07
CA LYS A 145 -3.97 15.85 -3.57
C LYS A 145 -4.93 15.42 -2.46
N MET A 146 -4.47 14.64 -1.48
CA MET A 146 -5.33 14.28 -0.35
C MET A 146 -5.69 15.52 0.47
N ARG A 147 -4.72 16.41 0.75
CA ARG A 147 -4.97 17.68 1.44
C ARG A 147 -6.01 18.54 0.71
N ASP A 148 -5.95 18.57 -0.61
CA ASP A 148 -6.94 19.31 -1.43
C ASP A 148 -8.33 18.65 -1.36
N VAL A 149 -8.41 17.33 -1.28
CA VAL A 149 -9.67 16.57 -1.16
C VAL A 149 -10.28 16.70 0.24
N THR A 150 -9.44 16.69 1.28
CA THR A 150 -9.88 16.77 2.69
C THR A 150 -10.16 18.21 3.13
N ASP A 151 -9.74 19.20 2.35
CA ASP A 151 -9.70 20.61 2.75
C ASP A 151 -9.02 20.80 4.12
N LYS A 152 -7.96 20.02 4.36
CA LYS A 152 -7.25 19.89 5.66
C LYS A 152 -8.10 19.37 6.83
N CYS A 153 -9.37 19.04 6.62
CA CYS A 153 -10.22 18.39 7.63
C CYS A 153 -9.94 16.88 7.62
N TRP A 154 -8.90 16.43 8.32
CA TRP A 154 -8.53 15.01 8.35
C TRP A 154 -9.48 14.16 9.22
N GLU A 155 -10.29 14.77 10.08
CA GLU A 155 -11.29 14.05 10.88
C GLU A 155 -12.43 13.48 10.00
N GLY A 156 -12.80 14.20 8.94
CA GLY A 156 -13.88 13.79 8.05
C GLY A 156 -13.55 12.53 7.24
N SER A 157 -14.58 11.95 6.61
CA SER A 157 -14.40 10.77 5.76
C SER A 157 -14.25 11.15 4.30
N PHE A 158 -13.12 10.77 3.72
CA PHE A 158 -12.75 11.04 2.34
C PHE A 158 -12.25 9.76 1.66
N PRO A 159 -13.14 8.81 1.29
CA PRO A 159 -12.78 7.55 0.63
C PRO A 159 -11.99 7.71 -0.67
N LYS A 160 -12.06 8.91 -1.27
CA LYS A 160 -11.28 9.30 -2.45
C LYS A 160 -9.77 9.27 -2.19
N THR A 161 -9.33 9.44 -0.95
CA THR A 161 -7.90 9.35 -0.57
C THR A 161 -7.32 7.97 -0.90
N ASN A 162 -8.07 6.90 -0.67
CA ASN A 162 -7.66 5.55 -1.07
C ASN A 162 -7.50 5.45 -2.60
N VAL A 163 -8.40 6.06 -3.37
CA VAL A 163 -8.31 6.09 -4.84
C VAL A 163 -7.06 6.81 -5.31
N LEU A 164 -6.66 7.91 -4.65
CA LEU A 164 -5.43 8.64 -4.96
C LEU A 164 -4.19 7.76 -4.76
N TRP A 165 -4.16 6.96 -3.70
CA TRP A 165 -3.07 6.01 -3.48
C TRP A 165 -3.07 4.85 -4.48
N LEU A 166 -4.23 4.34 -4.87
CA LEU A 166 -4.30 3.34 -5.95
C LEU A 166 -3.75 3.88 -7.27
N GLN A 167 -4.02 5.16 -7.58
CA GLN A 167 -3.42 5.82 -8.74
C GLN A 167 -1.89 5.94 -8.61
N PHE A 168 -1.39 6.20 -7.41
CA PHE A 168 0.05 6.19 -7.11
C PHE A 168 0.66 4.82 -7.39
N LEU A 169 0.09 3.74 -6.81
CA LEU A 169 0.55 2.37 -7.00
C LEU A 169 0.56 1.95 -8.47
N VAL A 170 -0.52 2.23 -9.21
CA VAL A 170 -0.60 1.94 -10.66
C VAL A 170 0.44 2.74 -11.45
N SER A 171 0.65 4.01 -11.11
CA SER A 171 1.67 4.85 -11.75
C SER A 171 3.07 4.30 -11.53
N ASP A 172 3.32 3.70 -10.38
CA ASP A 172 4.61 3.12 -10.07
C ASP A 172 4.80 1.75 -10.74
N LEU A 173 3.79 0.89 -10.77
CA LEU A 173 3.79 -0.36 -11.55
C LEU A 173 4.07 -0.13 -13.04
N LEU A 174 3.64 1.01 -13.59
CA LEU A 174 3.97 1.39 -14.96
C LEU A 174 5.47 1.65 -15.16
N LEU A 175 6.19 2.13 -14.14
CA LEU A 175 7.63 2.40 -14.20
C LEU A 175 8.51 1.25 -13.70
N LYS A 176 8.04 0.45 -12.73
CA LYS A 176 8.81 -0.66 -12.15
C LYS A 176 9.25 -1.66 -13.23
N LYS A 177 10.45 -2.22 -13.06
CA LYS A 177 11.04 -3.24 -13.92
C LYS A 177 10.57 -4.62 -13.46
N TYR A 178 9.64 -5.21 -14.20
CA TYR A 178 9.18 -6.60 -14.06
C TYR A 178 8.58 -7.06 -15.40
N GLU A 179 8.29 -8.35 -15.52
CA GLU A 179 7.74 -8.90 -16.76
C GLU A 179 6.31 -8.37 -17.01
N LYS A 180 6.15 -7.55 -18.07
CA LYS A 180 4.87 -7.00 -18.52
C LYS A 180 4.84 -6.80 -20.03
N SER A 181 3.80 -7.32 -20.66
CA SER A 181 3.55 -7.17 -22.09
C SER A 181 3.08 -5.76 -22.46
N SER A 182 3.07 -5.45 -23.76
CA SER A 182 2.46 -4.21 -24.26
C SER A 182 0.97 -4.10 -23.93
N LYS A 183 0.27 -5.25 -23.86
CA LYS A 183 -1.14 -5.33 -23.46
C LYS A 183 -1.30 -4.95 -21.99
N ASP A 184 -0.45 -5.46 -21.11
CA ASP A 184 -0.49 -5.18 -19.66
C ASP A 184 -0.24 -3.70 -19.36
N LYS A 185 0.75 -3.09 -20.05
CA LYS A 185 1.01 -1.65 -19.96
C LYS A 185 -0.17 -0.81 -20.42
N LYS A 186 -0.90 -1.25 -21.46
CA LYS A 186 -2.11 -0.56 -21.95
C LYS A 186 -3.24 -0.69 -20.92
N GLU A 187 -3.36 -1.85 -20.29
CA GLU A 187 -4.41 -2.12 -19.32
C GLU A 187 -4.18 -1.34 -18.01
N LEU A 188 -2.95 -1.25 -17.51
CA LEU A 188 -2.61 -0.39 -16.36
C LEU A 188 -2.90 1.10 -16.64
N ARG A 189 -2.59 1.59 -17.84
CA ARG A 189 -2.94 2.97 -18.24
C ARG A 189 -4.45 3.18 -18.29
N SER A 190 -5.19 2.19 -18.76
CA SER A 190 -6.65 2.23 -18.84
C SER A 190 -7.26 2.22 -17.43
N LEU A 191 -6.79 1.35 -16.53
CA LEU A 191 -7.16 1.36 -15.11
C LEU A 191 -6.88 2.73 -14.48
N LYS A 192 -5.68 3.28 -14.64
CA LYS A 192 -5.34 4.61 -14.09
C LYS A 192 -6.31 5.69 -14.56
N LYS A 193 -6.75 5.64 -15.82
CA LYS A 193 -7.76 6.58 -16.36
C LYS A 193 -9.13 6.36 -15.70
N ARG A 194 -9.57 5.12 -15.52
CA ARG A 194 -10.84 4.77 -14.86
C ARG A 194 -10.84 5.14 -13.37
N LEU A 195 -9.71 5.00 -12.67
CA LEU A 195 -9.57 5.43 -11.27
C LEU A 195 -9.85 6.93 -11.08
N ASN A 196 -9.73 7.78 -12.11
CA ASN A 196 -10.08 9.20 -11.96
C ASN A 196 -11.58 9.40 -11.68
N SER A 197 -12.45 8.55 -12.24
CA SER A 197 -13.90 8.66 -12.07
C SER A 197 -14.44 8.03 -10.79
N TYR A 198 -13.69 7.16 -10.10
CA TYR A 198 -14.18 6.49 -8.90
C TYR A 198 -14.06 7.37 -7.65
N GLY A 199 -15.12 7.43 -6.85
CA GLY A 199 -15.18 8.16 -5.58
C GLY A 199 -14.54 7.42 -4.41
N SER A 200 -14.42 6.10 -4.49
CA SER A 200 -13.93 5.25 -3.40
C SER A 200 -13.22 3.99 -3.91
N ALA A 201 -12.45 3.33 -3.04
CA ALA A 201 -11.90 2.01 -3.35
C ALA A 201 -13.02 0.96 -3.54
N LYS A 202 -14.14 1.06 -2.81
CA LYS A 202 -15.31 0.19 -2.97
C LYS A 202 -15.89 0.22 -4.39
N GLU A 203 -15.96 1.40 -5.01
CA GLU A 203 -16.32 1.50 -6.43
C GLU A 203 -15.26 0.85 -7.34
N ALA A 204 -13.98 1.06 -7.03
CA ALA A 204 -12.87 0.51 -7.81
C ALA A 204 -12.77 -1.02 -7.77
N VAL A 205 -13.25 -1.68 -6.69
CA VAL A 205 -13.36 -3.15 -6.57
C VAL A 205 -14.06 -3.76 -7.80
N SER A 206 -15.08 -3.07 -8.32
CA SER A 206 -15.91 -3.57 -9.42
C SER A 206 -15.29 -3.31 -10.81
N ASP A 207 -14.10 -2.73 -10.90
CA ASP A 207 -13.44 -2.45 -12.17
C ASP A 207 -13.12 -3.76 -12.93
N PRO A 208 -13.32 -3.81 -14.27
CA PRO A 208 -13.00 -4.98 -15.08
C PRO A 208 -11.57 -5.51 -14.88
N PHE A 209 -10.63 -4.66 -14.50
CA PHE A 209 -9.25 -5.02 -14.19
C PHE A 209 -9.14 -6.09 -13.09
N PHE A 210 -10.05 -6.08 -12.12
CA PHE A 210 -10.07 -7.02 -10.99
C PHE A 210 -10.94 -8.25 -11.25
N SER A 211 -11.53 -8.35 -12.45
CA SER A 211 -12.39 -9.49 -12.82
C SER A 211 -11.64 -10.81 -12.75
N GLY A 212 -12.25 -11.79 -12.09
CA GLY A 212 -11.68 -13.13 -11.91
C GLY A 212 -10.54 -13.20 -10.90
N LEU A 213 -10.19 -12.11 -10.21
CA LEU A 213 -9.27 -12.14 -9.08
C LEU A 213 -10.02 -12.33 -7.78
N LEU A 214 -11.07 -11.56 -7.54
CA LEU A 214 -11.83 -11.58 -6.28
C LEU A 214 -12.83 -12.76 -6.22
N ILE A 215 -12.82 -13.50 -5.10
CA ILE A 215 -13.69 -14.68 -4.88
C ILE A 215 -15.14 -14.29 -4.55
N GLU A 216 -15.36 -13.13 -3.90
CA GLU A 216 -16.68 -12.56 -3.61
C GLU A 216 -16.70 -11.06 -3.96
N LYS A 217 -17.87 -10.52 -4.33
CA LYS A 217 -18.07 -9.07 -4.40
C LYS A 217 -18.09 -8.55 -2.95
N LEU A 218 -17.08 -7.75 -2.59
CA LEU A 218 -16.97 -7.04 -1.32
C LEU A 218 -18.10 -6.01 -1.13
#